data_AF-Q9GNW1-F1
#
_entry.id   AF-Q9GNW1-F1
#
_cell.length_a   1.000
_cell.length_b   1.000
_cell.length_c   1.000
_cell.angle_alpha   90.00
_cell.angle_beta   90.00
_cell.angle_gamma   90.00
#
_symmetry.space_group_name_H-M   'P 1'
#
loop_
_entity.id
_entity.type
_entity.pdbx_description
1 polymer ?
#
loop_
_entity_poly.entity_id
_entity_poly.type
_entity_poly.pdbx_seq_one_letter_code
_entity_poly.pdbx_strand_id
1 'polypeptide(L)'
;GDIHTQPGSKIVFNAPYDDKHTYHIKITNAGGRRIGWAIKTTNMKRLGVDPPYGVLDPKENVLMAVSCDTFDATREDINNDRITIEWTNTPDGAAKQFRREWFQGDG
;
A
#
# COMPACT_ATOMS: atom_id res chain seq x y z
N GLY A 1 1.55 -15.73 -3.98
CA GLY A 1 0.12 -16.02 -3.82
C GLY A 1 -0.65 -14.74 -4.05
N ASP A 2 -1.92 -14.82 -4.40
CA ASP A 2 -2.67 -13.60 -4.68
C ASP A 2 -2.95 -12.81 -3.40
N ILE A 3 -2.97 -11.48 -3.52
CA ILE A 3 -3.48 -10.57 -2.49
C ILE A 3 -4.84 -10.03 -2.94
N HIS A 4 -5.73 -9.80 -2.00
CA HIS A 4 -6.99 -9.09 -2.25
C HIS A 4 -6.94 -7.70 -1.62
N THR A 5 -7.45 -6.71 -2.33
CA THR A 5 -7.55 -5.33 -1.85
C THR A 5 -9.00 -4.88 -1.76
N GLN A 6 -9.30 -4.05 -0.78
CA GLN A 6 -10.58 -3.34 -0.67
C GLN A 6 -10.29 -1.86 -0.37
N PRO A 7 -10.59 -0.91 -1.28
CA PRO A 7 -11.19 -1.14 -2.60
C PRO A 7 -10.28 -1.93 -3.56
N GLY A 8 -10.89 -2.62 -4.53
CA GLY A 8 -10.19 -3.57 -5.40
C GLY A 8 -9.44 -2.95 -6.58
N SER A 9 -9.78 -1.72 -6.97
CA SER A 9 -9.23 -1.09 -8.19
C SER A 9 -8.75 0.35 -8.00
N LYS A 10 -9.51 1.19 -7.29
CA LYS A 10 -9.17 2.59 -7.04
C LYS A 10 -9.73 3.12 -5.73
N ILE A 11 -9.06 4.13 -5.17
CA ILE A 11 -9.60 5.03 -4.15
C ILE A 11 -9.94 6.36 -4.83
N VAL A 12 -10.98 7.03 -4.35
CA VAL A 12 -11.35 8.37 -4.79
C VAL A 12 -11.29 9.31 -3.59
N PHE A 13 -10.45 10.34 -3.67
CA PHE A 13 -10.45 11.45 -2.73
C PHE A 13 -11.43 12.51 -3.25
N ASN A 14 -12.56 12.67 -2.57
CA ASN A 14 -13.55 13.68 -2.93
C ASN A 14 -13.11 15.06 -2.45
N ALA A 15 -13.46 16.09 -3.22
CA ALA A 15 -13.33 17.48 -2.81
C ALA A 15 -14.19 17.77 -1.56
N PRO A 16 -13.86 18.81 -0.76
CA PRO A 16 -12.81 19.81 -0.99
C PRO A 16 -11.39 19.29 -0.71
N TYR A 17 -10.36 19.98 -1.20
CA TYR A 17 -8.95 19.59 -1.08
C TYR A 17 -8.14 20.56 -0.20
N ASP A 18 -8.85 21.31 0.65
CA ASP A 18 -8.33 22.29 1.60
C ASP A 18 -8.04 21.70 2.99
N ASP A 19 -8.45 20.46 3.23
CA ASP A 19 -8.10 19.67 4.41
C ASP A 19 -7.49 18.32 4.05
N LYS A 20 -6.71 17.78 5.00
CA LYS A 20 -6.12 16.44 4.87
C LYS A 20 -7.20 15.37 4.96
N HIS A 21 -7.30 14.54 3.95
CA HIS A 21 -8.20 13.39 3.94
C HIS A 21 -7.46 12.09 4.19
N THR A 22 -8.02 11.19 5.00
CA THR A 22 -7.49 9.84 5.22
C THR A 22 -8.54 8.80 4.89
N TYR A 23 -8.20 7.91 3.95
CA TYR A 23 -8.99 6.74 3.58
C TYR A 23 -8.22 5.47 3.97
N HIS A 24 -8.88 4.32 3.91
CA HIS A 24 -8.25 3.05 4.25
C HIS A 24 -8.33 2.05 3.10
N ILE A 25 -7.24 1.33 2.86
CA ILE A 25 -7.19 0.13 2.02
C ILE A 25 -7.01 -1.08 2.91
N LYS A 26 -7.88 -2.07 2.79
CA LYS A 26 -7.65 -3.38 3.36
C LYS A 26 -6.81 -4.22 2.39
N ILE A 27 -5.70 -4.79 2.84
CA ILE A 27 -4.89 -5.75 2.10
C ILE A 27 -5.03 -7.10 2.80
N THR A 28 -5.40 -8.15 2.06
CA THR A 28 -5.54 -9.51 2.58
C THR A 28 -4.63 -10.46 1.82
N ASN A 29 -3.82 -11.24 2.54
CA ASN A 29 -3.06 -12.33 1.94
C ASN A 29 -4.00 -13.50 1.65
N ALA A 30 -4.43 -13.65 0.39
CA ALA A 30 -5.31 -14.75 -0.01
C ALA A 30 -4.53 -16.04 -0.29
N GLY A 31 -3.20 -15.97 -0.37
CA GLY A 31 -2.30 -17.10 -0.59
C GLY A 31 -2.15 -18.04 0.62
N GLY A 32 -1.38 -19.10 0.40
CA GLY A 32 -1.04 -20.12 1.42
C GLY A 32 0.33 -19.95 2.07
N ARG A 33 1.11 -18.92 1.69
CA ARG A 33 2.44 -18.62 2.25
C ARG A 33 2.46 -17.22 2.87
N ARG A 34 3.29 -17.01 3.88
CA ARG A 34 3.56 -15.69 4.46
C ARG A 34 4.21 -14.79 3.42
N ILE A 35 3.80 -13.53 3.37
CA ILE A 35 4.34 -12.52 2.45
C ILE A 35 4.89 -11.33 3.20
N GLY A 36 5.96 -10.74 2.68
CA GLY A 36 6.33 -9.36 2.96
C GLY A 36 5.68 -8.46 1.91
N TRP A 37 5.17 -7.30 2.31
CA TRP A 37 4.57 -6.31 1.40
C TRP A 37 5.13 -4.92 1.67
N ALA A 38 5.18 -4.08 0.64
CA ALA A 38 5.64 -2.70 0.70
C ALA A 38 4.85 -1.83 -0.28
N ILE A 39 4.76 -0.55 0.05
CA ILE A 39 4.00 0.44 -0.73
C ILE A 39 4.95 1.41 -1.42
N LYS A 40 4.64 1.72 -2.67
CA LYS A 40 5.21 2.83 -3.42
C LYS A 40 4.10 3.78 -3.83
N THR A 41 4.36 5.08 -3.80
CA THR A 41 3.46 6.10 -4.33
C THR A 41 4.18 6.90 -5.41
N THR A 42 3.45 7.37 -6.43
CA THR A 42 4.04 8.26 -7.44
C THR A 42 4.20 9.70 -6.94
N ASN A 43 3.49 10.06 -5.88
CA ASN A 43 3.47 11.41 -5.32
C ASN A 43 3.56 11.38 -3.79
N MET A 44 4.79 11.29 -3.26
CA MET A 44 5.05 11.26 -1.81
C MET A 44 4.79 12.60 -1.11
N LYS A 45 4.59 13.70 -1.86
CA LYS A 45 4.24 15.01 -1.28
C LYS A 45 2.75 15.12 -0.98
N ARG A 46 1.91 14.54 -1.85
CA ARG A 46 0.46 14.54 -1.69
C ARG A 46 -0.02 13.32 -0.93
N LEU A 47 0.59 12.15 -1.15
CA LEU A 47 0.12 10.87 -0.63
C LEU A 47 1.03 10.35 0.50
N GLY A 48 0.44 10.21 1.69
CA GLY A 48 1.01 9.50 2.83
C GLY A 48 0.38 8.11 2.99
N VAL A 49 1.16 7.14 3.46
CA VAL A 49 0.70 5.75 3.68
C VAL A 49 1.23 5.20 4.99
N ASP A 50 0.34 4.59 5.79
CA ASP A 50 0.68 3.99 7.08
C ASP A 50 -0.15 2.72 7.39
N PRO A 51 0.47 1.56 7.72
CA PRO A 51 1.90 1.31 7.60
C PRO A 51 2.32 1.22 6.12
N PRO A 52 3.55 1.67 5.75
CA PRO A 52 4.02 1.62 4.36
C PRO A 52 4.57 0.25 3.94
N TYR A 53 4.73 -0.68 4.89
CA TYR A 53 5.18 -2.05 4.66
C TYR A 53 4.77 -2.95 5.83
N GLY A 54 4.85 -4.26 5.64
CA GLY A 54 4.57 -5.21 6.70
C GLY A 54 4.72 -6.66 6.27
N VAL A 55 4.27 -7.55 7.14
CA VAL A 55 4.26 -9.00 6.91
C VAL A 55 2.86 -9.53 7.18
N LEU A 56 2.33 -10.32 6.25
CA LEU A 56 1.02 -10.97 6.39
C LEU A 56 1.16 -12.48 6.32
N ASP A 57 0.70 -13.15 7.36
CA ASP A 57 0.46 -14.59 7.36
C ASP A 57 -0.65 -14.98 6.38
N PRO A 58 -0.75 -16.26 5.98
CA PRO A 58 -1.88 -16.73 5.17
C PRO A 58 -3.21 -16.33 5.81
N LYS A 59 -4.11 -15.74 5.00
CA LYS A 59 -5.45 -15.26 5.39
C LYS A 59 -5.47 -14.07 6.36
N GLU A 60 -4.32 -13.54 6.75
CA GLU A 60 -4.24 -12.31 7.52
C GLU A 60 -4.57 -11.10 6.65
N ASN A 61 -5.06 -10.05 7.30
CA ASN A 61 -5.31 -8.76 6.68
C ASN A 61 -4.75 -7.62 7.52
N VAL A 62 -4.44 -6.53 6.83
CA VAL A 62 -4.06 -5.24 7.43
C VAL A 62 -4.96 -4.15 6.85
N LEU A 63 -5.30 -3.18 7.68
CA LEU A 63 -5.94 -1.95 7.27
C LEU A 63 -4.88 -0.86 7.19
N MET A 64 -4.60 -0.38 5.98
CA MET A 64 -3.60 0.62 5.68
C MET A 64 -4.28 1.97 5.47
N ALA A 65 -3.88 2.98 6.24
CA ALA A 65 -4.28 4.36 6.03
C ALA A 65 -3.56 4.94 4.82
N VAL A 66 -4.31 5.64 3.97
CA VAL A 66 -3.80 6.44 2.85
C VAL A 66 -4.33 7.84 3.04
N SER A 67 -3.41 8.77 3.27
CA SER A 67 -3.75 10.17 3.43
C SER A 67 -3.41 11.00 2.18
N CYS A 68 -4.27 11.93 1.83
CA CYS A 68 -4.05 12.95 0.81
C CYS A 68 -3.93 14.30 1.52
N ASP A 69 -2.75 14.92 1.48
CA ASP A 69 -2.55 16.28 1.97
C ASP A 69 -3.21 17.30 1.03
N THR A 70 -3.41 18.52 1.54
CA THR A 70 -4.05 19.62 0.81
C THR A 70 -3.30 19.97 -0.46
N PHE A 71 -4.01 20.29 -1.55
CA PHE A 71 -3.38 20.62 -2.83
C PHE A 71 -4.31 21.44 -3.73
N ASP A 72 -3.77 22.12 -4.75
CA ASP A 72 -4.55 22.88 -5.72
C ASP A 72 -4.84 22.03 -6.97
N ALA A 73 -6.04 21.42 -7.02
CA ALA A 73 -6.45 20.55 -8.11
C ALA A 73 -6.56 21.25 -9.48
N THR A 74 -6.54 22.59 -9.54
CA THR A 74 -6.56 23.34 -10.80
C THR A 74 -5.17 23.56 -11.38
N ARG A 75 -4.12 23.40 -10.56
CA ARG A 75 -2.72 23.67 -10.93
C ARG A 75 -1.86 22.43 -10.99
N GLU A 76 -2.30 21.34 -10.38
CA GLU A 76 -1.53 20.11 -10.29
C GLU A 76 -2.13 18.99 -11.13
N ASP A 77 -1.29 18.06 -11.58
CA ASP A 77 -1.75 16.84 -12.23
C ASP A 77 -2.43 15.92 -11.20
N ILE A 78 -3.65 15.50 -11.51
CA ILE A 78 -4.49 14.63 -10.66
C ILE A 78 -4.76 13.27 -11.30
N ASN A 79 -4.33 13.06 -12.55
CA ASN A 79 -4.68 11.85 -13.30
C ASN A 79 -3.64 10.74 -13.19
N ASN A 80 -2.43 11.07 -12.74
CA ASN A 80 -1.28 10.14 -12.74
C ASN A 80 -0.83 9.71 -11.33
N ASP A 81 -1.60 10.02 -10.29
CA ASP A 81 -1.35 9.52 -8.94
C ASP A 81 -1.66 8.02 -8.84
N ARG A 82 -0.70 7.24 -8.33
CA ARG A 82 -0.82 5.79 -8.16
C ARG A 82 -0.20 5.33 -6.84
N ILE A 83 -0.87 4.36 -6.24
CA ILE A 83 -0.35 3.54 -5.14
C ILE A 83 -0.08 2.15 -5.69
N THR A 84 1.14 1.66 -5.46
CA THR A 84 1.58 0.32 -5.87
C THR A 84 1.85 -0.50 -4.63
N ILE A 85 1.23 -1.67 -4.53
CA ILE A 85 1.49 -2.67 -3.51
C ILE A 85 2.40 -3.72 -4.13
N GLU A 86 3.64 -3.79 -3.65
CA GLU A 86 4.58 -4.85 -4.01
C GLU A 86 4.57 -5.89 -2.89
N TRP A 87 4.67 -7.17 -3.26
CA TRP A 87 4.78 -8.24 -2.27
C TRP A 87 5.63 -9.39 -2.79
N THR A 88 6.21 -10.15 -1.87
CA THR A 88 6.96 -11.38 -2.15
C THR A 88 6.73 -12.39 -1.03
N ASN A 89 6.89 -13.68 -1.31
CA ASN A 89 6.87 -14.69 -0.26
C ASN A 89 8.09 -14.47 0.66
N THR A 90 7.91 -14.62 1.96
CA THR A 90 9.06 -14.57 2.88
C THR A 90 9.91 -15.83 2.72
N PRO A 91 11.24 -15.75 2.94
CA PRO A 91 12.08 -16.94 3.05
C PRO A 91 11.58 -17.90 4.13
N ASP A 92 11.87 -19.18 3.99
CA ASP A 92 11.47 -20.20 4.98
C ASP A 92 12.11 -19.90 6.34
N GLY A 93 11.32 -20.02 7.41
CA GLY A 93 11.77 -19.73 8.77
C GLY A 93 11.95 -18.24 9.10
N ALA A 94 11.66 -17.32 8.16
CA ALA A 94 11.77 -15.89 8.42
C ALA A 94 10.83 -15.44 9.56
N ALA A 95 11.35 -14.60 10.46
CA ALA A 95 10.56 -13.95 11.48
C ALA A 95 9.45 -13.07 10.86
N LYS A 96 8.39 -12.81 11.61
CA LYS A 96 7.31 -11.89 11.20
C LYS A 96 7.75 -10.42 11.35
N GLN A 97 8.84 -10.08 10.68
CA GLN A 97 9.44 -8.76 10.66
C GLN A 97 9.85 -8.46 9.22
N PHE A 98 9.34 -7.37 8.67
CA PHE A 98 9.62 -6.98 7.29
C PHE A 98 11.12 -6.76 7.09
N ARG A 99 11.63 -7.22 5.95
CA ARG A 99 13.02 -7.01 5.51
C ARG A 99 13.03 -6.58 4.05
N ARG A 100 13.63 -5.43 3.78
CA ARG A 100 13.67 -4.85 2.42
C ARG A 100 14.47 -5.73 1.46
N GLU A 101 15.40 -6.52 1.99
CA GLU A 101 16.29 -7.41 1.24
C GLU A 101 15.50 -8.52 0.53
N TRP A 102 14.29 -8.86 0.98
CA TRP A 102 13.43 -9.84 0.29
C TRP A 102 13.03 -9.40 -1.12
N PHE A 103 13.10 -8.10 -1.40
CA PHE A 103 12.82 -7.51 -2.72
C PHE A 103 14.09 -7.28 -3.55
N GLN A 104 15.25 -7.68 -3.03
CA GLN A 104 16.56 -7.51 -3.67
C GLN A 104 17.18 -8.84 -4.12
N GLY A 105 16.55 -9.98 -3.82
CA GLY A 105 17.03 -11.32 -4.20
C GLY A 105 16.83 -11.63 -5.68
N ASP A 106 17.73 -12.44 -6.22
CA ASP A 106 17.90 -12.74 -7.64
C ASP A 106 16.68 -13.43 -8.28
N GLY A 107 16.49 -13.14 -9.57
CA GLY A 107 15.55 -13.85 -10.46
C GLY A 107 15.95 -15.28 -10.79
#